data_AF-A0A1J5FNH9-F1
#
_entry.id   AF-A0A1J5FNH9-F1
#
_cell.length_a   1.000
_cell.length_b   1.000
_cell.length_c   1.000
_cell.angle_alpha   90.00
_cell.angle_beta   90.00
_cell.angle_gamma   90.00
#
_symmetry.space_group_name_H-M   'P 1'
#
loop_
_entity.id
_entity.type
_entity.pdbx_description
1 polymer ?
#
loop_
_entity_poly.entity_id
_entity_poly.type
_entity_poly.pdbx_seq_one_letter_code
_entity_poly.pdbx_strand_id
1 'polypeptide(L)'
;MLKLAVKVGSKKISYKPFSISVRYLIEEKKLGQSLENLSKILGLKLSELQTKNFLSESGCEIRAAKHNGKPDEILISRIKIDDKFSADYFRNHIAGLVKNLSNEEIKNLHIFIPAYEPFKKYFNTEDYYYQTFIEGVFLGAYSYDKYLSKKNNKQFEVYFYAGNDKKLKTAVNNTLHLMGGVNFTKDLQNEPAGNLTPQILANKIRAELSKAGVKVTVFDENIIKKKKMGGLLAVGGGSANPPRFILLEYKGGIKRKAGVSKTTALVGKGVTFDTGGISLKPAADMGEMKGDMSGAAVVAGVILAAAKAKLKVDLLGVIPAAENMLSGSAYRPGDIIVTASGKTIEVDNTDAEGRIILADALDYASKLKPARIIDLATLTGACVVALGEFTAGLFTKDDKLSSDIFSSGIKTHDRVWALPMWDDYHSLNKSDVADVKNIGGRWAGAITAAKFLENFVDKNIPWAHLDIAGPASANSLNNYTKKYMTGFGVRLLFDYLLKLQKF
;
A
#
# COMPACT_ATOMS: atom_id res chain seq x y z
N MET A 1 14.02 8.32 -8.71
CA MET A 1 14.17 7.16 -7.80
C MET A 1 15.57 6.57 -7.92
N LEU A 2 16.17 6.19 -6.79
CA LEU A 2 17.43 5.45 -6.77
C LEU A 2 17.29 4.13 -7.57
N LYS A 3 18.23 3.87 -8.48
CA LYS A 3 18.24 2.60 -9.22
C LYS A 3 18.87 1.52 -8.34
N LEU A 4 18.12 0.46 -8.06
CA LEU A 4 18.57 -0.66 -7.23
C LEU A 4 18.86 -1.89 -8.09
N ALA A 5 20.01 -2.51 -7.90
CA ALA A 5 20.31 -3.86 -8.36
C ALA A 5 20.48 -4.78 -7.14
N VAL A 6 19.44 -5.55 -6.81
CA VAL A 6 19.43 -6.45 -5.65
C VAL A 6 19.96 -7.83 -6.04
N LYS A 7 20.92 -8.35 -5.27
CA LYS A 7 21.58 -9.64 -5.52
C LYS A 7 21.70 -10.45 -4.22
N VAL A 8 21.66 -11.77 -4.35
CA VAL A 8 22.11 -12.67 -3.29
C VAL A 8 23.63 -12.73 -3.35
N GLY A 9 24.27 -12.46 -2.22
CA GLY A 9 25.72 -12.46 -2.08
C GLY A 9 26.32 -13.86 -2.25
N SER A 10 27.56 -13.92 -2.73
CA SER A 10 28.31 -15.17 -2.83
C SER A 10 28.92 -15.56 -1.48
N LYS A 11 29.10 -16.86 -1.24
CA LYS A 11 29.80 -17.38 -0.05
C LYS A 11 31.22 -16.80 0.10
N LYS A 12 31.93 -16.68 -1.02
CA LYS A 12 33.20 -15.93 -1.09
C LYS A 12 32.86 -14.46 -1.35
N ILE A 13 32.99 -13.63 -0.32
CA ILE A 13 32.63 -12.20 -0.41
C ILE A 13 33.75 -11.45 -1.13
N SER A 14 33.40 -10.74 -2.19
CA SER A 14 34.30 -9.79 -2.86
C SER A 14 33.66 -8.41 -2.81
N TYR A 15 34.27 -7.51 -2.05
CA TYR A 15 33.79 -6.13 -1.94
C TYR A 15 34.35 -5.28 -3.08
N LYS A 16 33.47 -4.57 -3.78
CA LYS A 16 33.85 -3.59 -4.81
C LYS A 16 34.15 -2.22 -4.16
N PRO A 17 34.79 -1.27 -4.87
CA PRO A 17 34.98 0.10 -4.37
C PRO A 17 33.67 0.83 -4.07
N PHE A 18 33.74 1.88 -3.24
CA PHE A 18 32.59 2.65 -2.76
C PHE A 18 31.56 1.72 -2.09
N SER A 19 32.05 0.85 -1.20
CA SER A 19 31.24 -0.16 -0.52
C SER A 19 31.08 0.09 0.97
N ILE A 20 29.84 -0.05 1.43
CA ILE A 20 29.52 -0.13 2.85
C ILE A 20 29.00 -1.52 3.15
N SER A 21 29.41 -2.09 4.28
CA SER A 21 28.87 -3.35 4.76
C SER A 21 28.20 -3.21 6.12
N VAL A 22 26.94 -3.61 6.19
CA VAL A 22 26.11 -3.59 7.39
C VAL A 22 26.21 -4.93 8.10
N ARG A 23 26.45 -4.88 9.40
CA ARG A 23 26.48 -5.99 10.36
C ARG A 23 25.54 -5.68 11.50
N TYR A 24 25.09 -6.73 12.17
CA TYR A 24 24.23 -6.61 13.33
C TYR A 24 24.80 -7.36 14.51
N LEU A 25 24.59 -6.79 15.70
CA LEU A 25 24.79 -7.46 16.98
C LEU A 25 23.48 -7.38 17.76
N ILE A 26 23.02 -8.51 18.28
CA ILE A 26 21.83 -8.54 19.14
C ILE A 26 22.27 -8.12 20.54
N GLU A 27 21.46 -7.28 21.18
CA GLU A 27 21.68 -6.88 22.56
C GLU A 27 21.57 -8.08 23.50
N GLU A 28 22.67 -8.38 24.18
CA GLU A 28 22.81 -9.51 25.08
C GLU A 28 23.80 -9.18 26.21
N LYS A 29 23.81 -9.99 27.28
CA LYS A 29 24.70 -9.77 28.45
C LYS A 29 26.19 -9.65 28.07
N LYS A 30 26.61 -10.30 26.98
CA LYS A 30 28.01 -10.33 26.51
C LYS A 30 28.25 -9.44 25.28
N LEU A 31 27.43 -8.40 25.05
CA LEU A 31 27.52 -7.53 23.87
C LEU A 31 28.93 -6.97 23.64
N GLY A 32 29.65 -6.59 24.69
CA GLY A 32 31.03 -6.10 24.59
C GLY A 32 31.99 -7.13 23.98
N GLN A 33 31.91 -8.39 24.43
CA GLN A 33 32.72 -9.48 23.90
C GLN A 33 32.31 -9.83 22.45
N SER A 34 31.01 -9.80 22.15
CA SER A 34 30.50 -10.00 20.78
C SER A 34 30.99 -8.91 19.82
N LEU A 35 31.05 -7.65 20.27
CA LEU A 35 31.62 -6.53 19.51
C LEU A 35 33.13 -6.68 19.28
N GLU A 36 33.89 -7.08 20.31
CA GLU A 36 35.33 -7.33 20.21
C GLU A 36 35.62 -8.46 19.20
N ASN A 37 34.91 -9.57 19.32
CA ASN A 37 35.04 -10.71 18.41
C ASN A 37 34.71 -10.33 16.96
N LEU A 38 33.60 -9.62 16.73
CA LEU A 38 33.21 -9.16 15.40
C LEU A 38 34.26 -8.19 14.83
N SER A 39 34.74 -7.24 15.64
CA SER A 39 35.79 -6.31 15.22
C SER A 39 37.07 -7.04 14.81
N LYS A 40 37.49 -8.06 15.56
CA LYS A 40 38.65 -8.89 15.22
C LYS A 40 38.46 -9.63 13.90
N ILE A 41 37.30 -10.26 13.69
CA ILE A 41 36.96 -10.98 12.45
C ILE A 41 36.99 -10.05 11.24
N LEU A 42 36.50 -8.81 11.40
CA LEU A 42 36.42 -7.83 10.32
C LEU A 42 37.72 -7.03 10.12
N GLY A 43 38.68 -7.17 11.03
CA GLY A 43 39.93 -6.40 11.03
C GLY A 43 39.72 -4.92 11.35
N LEU A 44 38.75 -4.61 12.22
CA LEU A 44 38.44 -3.24 12.64
C LEU A 44 39.20 -2.86 13.90
N LYS A 45 39.70 -1.62 13.93
CA LYS A 45 40.22 -0.97 15.14
C LYS A 45 39.21 0.08 15.58
N LEU A 46 38.48 -0.20 16.67
CA LEU A 46 37.53 0.73 17.25
C LEU A 46 38.21 1.55 18.34
N SER A 47 37.87 2.83 18.45
CA SER A 47 38.32 3.66 19.56
C SER A 47 37.57 3.31 20.86
N GLU A 48 38.15 3.70 22.00
CA GLU A 48 37.49 3.56 23.29
C GLU A 48 36.15 4.31 23.31
N LEU A 49 36.09 5.51 22.71
CA LEU A 49 34.86 6.29 22.61
C LEU A 49 33.79 5.59 21.78
N GLN A 50 34.14 5.05 20.60
CA GLN A 50 33.19 4.29 19.78
C GLN A 50 32.61 3.09 20.55
N THR A 51 33.48 2.37 21.27
CA THR A 51 33.10 1.21 22.06
C THR A 51 32.18 1.60 23.21
N LYS A 52 32.56 2.60 24.02
CA LYS A 52 31.74 3.12 25.13
C LYS A 52 30.38 3.63 24.66
N ASN A 53 30.35 4.40 23.56
CA ASN A 53 29.10 4.93 23.01
C ASN A 53 28.18 3.81 22.54
N PHE A 54 28.69 2.80 21.84
CA PHE A 54 27.86 1.68 21.36
C PHE A 54 27.29 0.82 22.50
N LEU A 55 28.07 0.62 23.56
CA LEU A 55 27.65 -0.16 24.73
C LEU A 55 26.75 0.62 25.69
N SER A 56 26.71 1.95 25.57
CA SER A 56 25.79 2.79 26.35
C SER A 56 24.33 2.45 26.08
N GLU A 57 23.44 2.92 26.95
CA GLU A 57 21.99 2.68 26.82
C GLU A 57 21.41 3.29 25.53
N SER A 58 21.89 4.47 25.11
CA SER A 58 21.45 5.15 23.89
C SER A 58 22.22 4.71 22.63
N GLY A 59 23.30 3.94 22.78
CA GLY A 59 24.13 3.45 21.70
C GLY A 59 23.40 2.50 20.76
N CYS A 60 23.37 2.81 19.47
CA CYS A 60 22.67 2.00 18.46
C CYS A 60 23.53 1.59 17.27
N GLU A 61 24.61 2.31 16.95
CA GLU A 61 25.37 2.07 15.73
C GLU A 61 26.83 2.51 15.84
N ILE A 62 27.73 1.75 15.22
CA ILE A 62 29.12 2.15 14.95
C ILE A 62 29.29 2.20 13.44
N ARG A 63 29.87 3.28 12.95
CA ARG A 63 30.39 3.40 11.58
C ARG A 63 31.91 3.49 11.65
N ALA A 64 32.60 2.54 11.01
CA ALA A 64 34.05 2.43 11.05
C ALA A 64 34.63 2.27 9.63
N ALA A 65 35.58 3.12 9.28
CA ALA A 65 36.34 3.01 8.05
C ALA A 65 37.36 1.88 8.14
N LYS A 66 37.61 1.19 7.02
CA LYS A 66 38.66 0.19 6.94
C LYS A 66 39.89 0.81 6.28
N HIS A 67 40.92 1.09 7.07
CA HIS A 67 42.13 1.74 6.58
C HIS A 67 42.82 0.98 5.43
N ASN A 68 42.80 -0.36 5.48
CA ASN A 68 43.37 -1.22 4.45
C ASN A 68 42.35 -2.25 3.96
N GLY A 69 42.10 -2.28 2.65
CA GLY A 69 41.23 -3.26 2.00
C GLY A 69 39.78 -2.81 1.83
N LYS A 70 38.89 -3.77 1.61
CA LYS A 70 37.45 -3.54 1.40
C LYS A 70 36.61 -4.34 2.43
N PRO A 71 35.34 -3.97 2.71
CA PRO A 71 34.61 -2.80 2.21
C PRO A 71 35.25 -1.49 2.68
N ASP A 72 34.91 -0.37 2.05
CA ASP A 72 35.42 0.95 2.44
C ASP A 72 35.02 1.30 3.88
N GLU A 73 33.79 0.99 4.24
CA GLU A 73 33.28 1.18 5.60
C GLU A 73 32.41 0.01 6.07
N ILE A 74 32.37 -0.17 7.39
CA ILE A 74 31.53 -1.14 8.06
C ILE A 74 30.61 -0.41 9.03
N LEU A 75 29.33 -0.70 8.92
CA LEU A 75 28.28 -0.28 9.84
C LEU A 75 27.92 -1.45 10.74
N ILE A 76 28.05 -1.31 12.06
CA ILE A 76 27.61 -2.30 13.04
C ILE A 76 26.40 -1.71 13.76
N SER A 77 25.20 -2.21 13.48
CA SER A 77 23.96 -1.79 14.14
C SER A 77 23.62 -2.75 15.29
N ARG A 78 23.24 -2.20 16.45
CA ARG A 78 22.73 -2.94 17.60
C ARG A 78 21.24 -3.20 17.43
N ILE A 79 20.82 -4.45 17.60
CA ILE A 79 19.41 -4.85 17.60
C ILE A 79 18.97 -5.05 19.04
N LYS A 80 18.00 -4.24 19.48
CA LYS A 80 17.32 -4.42 20.77
C LYS A 80 16.05 -5.22 20.54
N ILE A 81 15.94 -6.39 21.18
CA ILE A 81 14.72 -7.21 21.16
C ILE A 81 13.97 -6.96 22.47
N ASP A 82 13.34 -5.80 22.57
CA ASP A 82 12.55 -5.35 23.71
C ASP A 82 11.04 -5.43 23.41
N ASP A 83 10.24 -4.83 24.28
CA ASP A 83 8.79 -4.72 24.17
C ASP A 83 8.33 -3.88 22.96
N LYS A 84 9.22 -3.04 22.40
CA LYS A 84 8.95 -2.20 21.22
C LYS A 84 9.32 -2.89 19.92
N PHE A 85 10.04 -4.01 19.97
CA PHE A 85 10.42 -4.75 18.77
C PHE A 85 9.19 -5.33 18.05
N SER A 86 9.12 -5.14 16.73
CA SER A 86 8.02 -5.62 15.90
C SER A 86 8.49 -6.08 14.52
N ALA A 87 7.57 -6.68 13.75
CA ALA A 87 7.85 -7.11 12.38
C ALA A 87 8.23 -5.95 11.42
N ASP A 88 8.03 -4.68 11.81
CA ASP A 88 8.44 -3.52 11.02
C ASP A 88 9.87 -3.05 11.30
N TYR A 89 10.51 -3.52 12.37
CA TYR A 89 11.81 -3.02 12.83
C TYR A 89 12.84 -2.94 11.69
N PHE A 90 13.05 -4.04 10.95
CA PHE A 90 14.03 -4.07 9.87
C PHE A 90 13.63 -3.24 8.65
N ARG A 91 12.33 -3.12 8.35
CA ARG A 91 11.87 -2.24 7.27
C ARG A 91 12.20 -0.79 7.60
N ASN A 92 11.82 -0.35 8.79
CA ASN A 92 12.02 1.03 9.23
C ASN A 92 13.50 1.38 9.39
N HIS A 93 14.29 0.49 10.00
CA HIS A 93 15.73 0.66 10.17
C HIS A 93 16.45 0.77 8.84
N ILE A 94 16.25 -0.21 7.95
CA ILE A 94 16.90 -0.22 6.63
C ILE A 94 16.42 0.93 5.76
N ALA A 95 15.14 1.29 5.80
CA ALA A 95 14.65 2.42 5.03
C ALA A 95 15.30 3.74 5.46
N GLY A 96 15.45 3.94 6.77
CA GLY A 96 16.18 5.09 7.32
C GLY A 96 17.64 5.11 6.87
N LEU A 97 18.32 3.95 6.97
CA LEU A 97 19.70 3.80 6.51
C LEU A 97 19.82 4.15 5.01
N VAL A 98 19.05 3.51 4.14
CA VAL A 98 19.13 3.73 2.68
C VAL A 98 18.85 5.19 2.32
N LYS A 99 17.91 5.85 3.01
CA LYS A 99 17.65 7.28 2.83
C LYS A 99 18.87 8.13 3.18
N ASN A 100 19.56 7.83 4.28
CA ASN A 100 20.78 8.56 4.67
C ASN A 100 21.90 8.31 3.65
N LEU A 101 22.13 7.05 3.27
CA LEU A 101 23.15 6.67 2.29
C LEU A 101 22.89 7.28 0.90
N SER A 102 21.66 7.64 0.57
CA SER A 102 21.33 8.30 -0.70
C SER A 102 22.04 9.64 -0.92
N ASN A 103 22.48 10.29 0.16
CA ASN A 103 23.22 11.55 0.12
C ASN A 103 24.73 11.34 -0.08
N GLU A 104 25.21 10.10 -0.05
CA GLU A 104 26.63 9.76 -0.10
C GLU A 104 27.03 9.12 -1.45
N GLU A 105 28.32 9.10 -1.78
CA GLU A 105 28.85 8.55 -3.04
C GLU A 105 29.12 7.03 -2.94
N ILE A 106 28.13 6.29 -2.44
CA ILE A 106 28.19 4.83 -2.31
C ILE A 106 27.70 4.19 -3.61
N LYS A 107 28.32 3.06 -3.99
CA LYS A 107 27.88 2.25 -5.13
C LYS A 107 27.44 0.85 -4.73
N ASN A 108 27.96 0.32 -3.62
CA ASN A 108 27.75 -1.06 -3.21
C ASN A 108 27.35 -1.15 -1.73
N LEU A 109 26.16 -1.65 -1.44
CA LEU A 109 25.67 -1.87 -0.09
C LEU A 109 25.60 -3.38 0.20
N HIS A 110 26.29 -3.85 1.23
CA HIS A 110 26.33 -5.25 1.61
C HIS A 110 25.62 -5.46 2.95
N ILE A 111 24.44 -6.08 2.97
CA ILE A 111 23.64 -6.30 4.17
C ILE A 111 23.76 -7.77 4.61
N PHE A 112 24.30 -7.99 5.80
CA PHE A 112 24.42 -9.33 6.39
C PHE A 112 23.27 -9.53 7.36
N ILE A 113 22.28 -10.29 6.92
CA ILE A 113 21.08 -10.57 7.70
C ILE A 113 21.47 -11.48 8.89
N PRO A 114 21.11 -11.11 10.13
CA PRO A 114 21.42 -11.93 11.30
C PRO A 114 20.68 -13.28 11.25
N ALA A 115 21.10 -14.22 12.11
CA ALA A 115 20.44 -15.51 12.22
C ALA A 115 18.95 -15.32 12.58
N TYR A 116 18.08 -16.17 12.03
CA TYR A 116 16.63 -16.07 12.19
C TYR A 116 16.16 -16.54 13.58
N GLU A 117 16.88 -17.49 14.18
CA GLU A 117 16.54 -18.14 15.46
C GLU A 117 16.04 -17.18 16.56
N PRO A 118 16.73 -16.07 16.86
CA PRO A 118 16.31 -15.14 17.93
C PRO A 118 15.01 -14.38 17.59
N PHE A 119 14.60 -14.36 16.32
CA PHE A 119 13.47 -13.56 15.83
C PHE A 119 12.23 -14.41 15.52
N LYS A 120 12.26 -15.72 15.73
CA LYS A 120 11.15 -16.65 15.42
C LYS A 120 9.79 -16.25 15.99
N LYS A 121 9.77 -15.57 17.15
CA LYS A 121 8.55 -15.04 17.79
C LYS A 121 7.86 -13.94 16.98
N TYR A 122 8.61 -13.18 16.18
CA TYR A 122 8.12 -11.97 15.49
C TYR A 122 7.88 -12.19 14.00
N PHE A 123 8.49 -13.23 13.42
CA PHE A 123 8.36 -13.54 12.00
C PHE A 123 8.01 -15.01 11.84
N ASN A 124 6.83 -15.29 11.30
CA ASN A 124 6.28 -16.64 11.20
C ASN A 124 7.14 -17.59 10.34
N THR A 125 7.94 -17.04 9.42
CA THR A 125 8.80 -17.80 8.52
C THR A 125 10.11 -17.05 8.25
N GLU A 126 11.17 -17.81 8.00
CA GLU A 126 12.51 -17.27 7.73
C GLU A 126 12.60 -16.49 6.40
N ASP A 127 11.85 -16.89 5.36
CA ASP A 127 11.75 -16.14 4.10
C ASP A 127 11.04 -14.80 4.31
N TYR A 128 10.00 -14.75 5.15
CA TYR A 128 9.34 -13.50 5.52
C TYR A 128 10.28 -12.57 6.33
N TYR A 129 11.05 -13.15 7.25
CA TYR A 129 12.10 -12.42 7.96
C TYR A 129 13.08 -11.75 6.98
N TYR A 130 13.62 -12.49 6.01
CA TYR A 130 14.51 -11.93 4.97
C TYR A 130 13.83 -10.87 4.11
N GLN A 131 12.57 -11.08 3.74
CA GLN A 131 11.78 -10.13 2.97
C GLN A 131 11.72 -8.76 3.65
N THR A 132 11.64 -8.67 4.98
CA THR A 132 11.53 -7.37 5.67
C THR A 132 12.76 -6.46 5.49
N PHE A 133 13.98 -7.02 5.42
CA PHE A 133 15.19 -6.25 5.09
C PHE A 133 15.15 -5.74 3.65
N ILE A 134 14.72 -6.60 2.72
CA ILE A 134 14.68 -6.28 1.29
C ILE A 134 13.62 -5.19 1.04
N GLU A 135 12.44 -5.32 1.66
CA GLU A 135 11.39 -4.29 1.63
C GLU A 135 11.92 -2.95 2.14
N GLY A 136 12.64 -2.93 3.26
CA GLY A 136 13.24 -1.72 3.81
C GLY A 136 14.15 -0.99 2.81
N VAL A 137 14.91 -1.74 2.00
CA VAL A 137 15.75 -1.15 0.95
C VAL A 137 14.90 -0.45 -0.11
N PHE A 138 13.87 -1.13 -0.63
CA PHE A 138 13.00 -0.53 -1.65
C PHE A 138 12.20 0.66 -1.11
N LEU A 139 11.70 0.55 0.12
CA LEU A 139 10.94 1.60 0.79
C LEU A 139 11.78 2.85 1.02
N GLY A 140 13.02 2.69 1.51
CA GLY A 140 13.96 3.79 1.71
C GLY A 140 14.52 4.39 0.42
N ALA A 141 14.61 3.58 -0.64
CA ALA A 141 15.09 4.02 -1.96
C ALA A 141 14.04 4.77 -2.78
N TYR A 142 12.77 4.69 -2.40
CA TYR A 142 11.68 5.34 -3.12
C TYR A 142 11.86 6.86 -3.10
N SER A 143 11.86 7.47 -4.29
CA SER A 143 11.74 8.91 -4.43
C SER A 143 10.88 9.25 -5.65
N TYR A 144 10.08 10.30 -5.51
CA TYR A 144 9.32 10.88 -6.59
C TYR A 144 10.01 12.17 -7.05
N ASP A 145 10.91 12.04 -8.03
CA ASP A 145 11.74 13.11 -8.59
C ASP A 145 11.42 13.41 -10.06
N LYS A 146 10.30 12.87 -10.58
CA LYS A 146 9.87 12.98 -11.98
C LYS A 146 9.89 14.43 -12.50
N TYR A 147 9.43 15.37 -11.66
CA TYR A 147 9.28 16.79 -11.99
C TYR A 147 10.44 17.68 -11.52
N LEU A 148 11.47 17.11 -10.87
CA LEU A 148 12.65 17.87 -10.50
C LEU A 148 13.58 18.02 -11.70
N SER A 149 14.13 19.22 -11.90
CA SER A 149 15.14 19.49 -12.94
C SER A 149 16.42 18.68 -12.71
N LYS A 150 16.87 18.58 -11.45
CA LYS A 150 17.96 17.70 -11.02
C LYS A 150 17.40 16.38 -10.51
N LYS A 151 17.54 15.33 -11.32
CA LYS A 151 17.12 13.97 -10.97
C LYS A 151 18.18 13.24 -10.16
N ASN A 152 17.76 12.35 -9.25
CA ASN A 152 18.69 11.47 -8.58
C ASN A 152 18.97 10.25 -9.47
N ASN A 153 20.12 10.25 -10.15
CA ASN A 153 20.56 9.17 -11.02
C ASN A 153 21.48 8.16 -10.31
N LYS A 154 21.65 8.25 -8.98
CA LYS A 154 22.50 7.33 -8.23
C LYS A 154 21.97 5.89 -8.35
N GLN A 155 22.91 4.97 -8.47
CA GLN A 155 22.64 3.55 -8.58
C GLN A 155 23.37 2.82 -7.45
N PHE A 156 22.63 1.97 -6.75
CA PHE A 156 23.16 1.07 -5.73
C PHE A 156 23.07 -0.38 -6.21
N GLU A 157 24.18 -1.10 -6.10
CA GLU A 157 24.13 -2.56 -6.04
C GLU A 157 23.97 -2.97 -4.57
N VAL A 158 22.92 -3.72 -4.26
CA VAL A 158 22.62 -4.18 -2.90
C VAL A 158 22.79 -5.69 -2.84
N TYR A 159 23.67 -6.16 -1.96
CA TYR A 159 24.01 -7.56 -1.77
C TYR A 159 23.51 -8.04 -0.41
N PHE A 160 22.65 -9.05 -0.41
CA PHE A 160 22.16 -9.68 0.83
C PHE A 160 22.91 -10.98 1.12
N TYR A 161 23.29 -11.18 2.37
CA TYR A 161 23.94 -12.39 2.86
C TYR A 161 23.13 -12.95 4.03
N ALA A 162 22.83 -14.24 4.03
CA ALA A 162 22.06 -14.90 5.09
C ALA A 162 22.50 -16.35 5.28
N GLY A 163 22.04 -17.00 6.37
CA GLY A 163 22.36 -18.41 6.65
C GLY A 163 21.72 -19.39 5.67
N ASN A 164 20.65 -19.00 4.97
CA ASN A 164 19.91 -19.86 4.05
C ASN A 164 19.74 -19.21 2.66
N ASP A 165 20.68 -19.49 1.75
CA ASP A 165 20.70 -18.95 0.39
C ASP A 165 19.43 -19.26 -0.41
N LYS A 166 18.82 -20.45 -0.22
CA LYS A 166 17.62 -20.86 -0.95
C LYS A 166 16.43 -19.99 -0.55
N LYS A 167 16.19 -19.82 0.76
CA LYS A 167 15.11 -18.96 1.26
C LYS A 167 15.36 -17.49 0.95
N LEU A 168 16.62 -17.04 0.99
CA LEU A 168 16.99 -15.69 0.61
C LEU A 168 16.68 -15.40 -0.86
N LYS A 169 17.02 -16.32 -1.78
CA LYS A 169 16.66 -16.20 -3.21
C LYS A 169 15.14 -16.09 -3.41
N THR A 170 14.37 -16.92 -2.71
CA THR A 170 12.89 -16.84 -2.74
C THR A 170 12.39 -15.50 -2.22
N ALA A 171 12.91 -15.03 -1.08
CA ALA A 171 12.54 -13.74 -0.49
C ALA A 171 12.86 -12.57 -1.43
N VAL A 172 14.04 -12.55 -2.07
CA VAL A 172 14.41 -11.53 -3.07
C VAL A 172 13.42 -11.50 -4.23
N ASN A 173 13.14 -12.65 -4.85
CA ASN A 173 12.23 -12.71 -5.99
C ASN A 173 10.82 -12.24 -5.63
N ASN A 174 10.25 -12.73 -4.53
CA ASN A 174 8.92 -12.34 -4.09
C ASN A 174 8.85 -10.85 -3.73
N THR A 175 9.87 -10.32 -3.05
CA THR A 175 9.92 -8.93 -2.65
C THR A 175 10.05 -8.00 -3.86
N LEU A 176 10.80 -8.38 -4.89
CA LEU A 176 10.90 -7.60 -6.13
C LEU A 176 9.52 -7.41 -6.81
N HIS A 177 8.71 -8.46 -6.84
CA HIS A 177 7.36 -8.40 -7.40
C HIS A 177 6.42 -7.55 -6.53
N LEU A 178 6.45 -7.77 -5.21
CA LEU A 178 5.67 -6.98 -4.25
C LEU A 178 6.01 -5.50 -4.32
N MET A 179 7.30 -5.15 -4.21
CA MET A 179 7.75 -3.76 -4.22
C MET A 179 7.57 -3.09 -5.58
N GLY A 180 7.53 -3.85 -6.67
CA GLY A 180 7.09 -3.33 -7.97
C GLY A 180 5.64 -2.84 -7.95
N GLY A 181 4.74 -3.54 -7.26
CA GLY A 181 3.35 -3.09 -7.06
C GLY A 181 3.24 -1.90 -6.10
N VAL A 182 4.01 -1.92 -4.99
CA VAL A 182 4.06 -0.79 -4.04
C VAL A 182 4.55 0.48 -4.73
N ASN A 183 5.67 0.41 -5.45
CA ASN A 183 6.23 1.58 -6.12
C ASN A 183 5.31 2.09 -7.24
N PHE A 184 4.67 1.20 -8.01
CA PHE A 184 3.67 1.59 -9.00
C PHE A 184 2.48 2.32 -8.36
N THR A 185 2.01 1.84 -7.21
CA THR A 185 0.95 2.51 -6.43
C THR A 185 1.39 3.91 -6.01
N LYS A 186 2.58 4.03 -5.41
CA LYS A 186 3.14 5.32 -4.98
C LYS A 186 3.34 6.28 -6.15
N ASP A 187 3.75 5.78 -7.32
CA ASP A 187 3.94 6.61 -8.52
C ASP A 187 2.63 7.20 -9.03
N LEU A 188 1.53 6.45 -8.93
CA LEU A 188 0.20 6.95 -9.25
C LEU A 188 -0.27 7.97 -8.19
N GLN A 189 -0.17 7.62 -6.91
CA GLN A 189 -0.59 8.47 -5.80
C GLN A 189 0.13 9.84 -5.77
N ASN A 190 1.43 9.87 -6.06
CA ASN A 190 2.21 11.10 -6.00
C ASN A 190 2.10 11.95 -7.28
N GLU A 191 1.54 11.41 -8.37
CA GLU A 191 1.33 12.13 -9.64
C GLU A 191 0.36 13.30 -9.43
N PRO A 192 0.70 14.52 -9.89
CA PRO A 192 -0.22 15.65 -9.84
C PRO A 192 -1.51 15.36 -10.63
N ALA A 193 -2.65 15.82 -10.12
CA ALA A 193 -3.96 15.60 -10.73
C ALA A 193 -4.03 16.01 -12.22
N GLY A 194 -3.46 17.16 -12.58
CA GLY A 194 -3.38 17.63 -13.97
C GLY A 194 -2.58 16.70 -14.90
N ASN A 195 -1.81 15.76 -14.37
CA ASN A 195 -1.09 14.72 -15.11
C ASN A 195 -1.61 13.30 -14.84
N LEU A 196 -2.71 13.16 -14.10
CA LEU A 196 -3.35 11.89 -13.76
C LEU A 196 -4.87 11.97 -13.86
N THR A 197 -5.41 12.53 -14.93
CA THR A 197 -6.86 12.51 -15.21
C THR A 197 -7.39 11.06 -15.31
N PRO A 198 -8.72 10.81 -15.24
CA PRO A 198 -9.27 9.46 -15.28
C PRO A 198 -8.81 8.63 -16.50
N GLN A 199 -8.67 9.27 -17.66
CA GLN A 199 -8.15 8.65 -18.87
C GLN A 199 -6.65 8.31 -18.76
N ILE A 200 -5.84 9.19 -18.18
CA ILE A 200 -4.41 8.96 -18.00
C ILE A 200 -4.17 7.85 -16.97
N LEU A 201 -4.94 7.84 -15.88
CA LEU A 201 -4.94 6.75 -14.89
C LEU A 201 -5.23 5.40 -15.57
N ALA A 202 -6.30 5.32 -16.35
CA ALA A 202 -6.67 4.11 -17.09
C ALA A 202 -5.55 3.65 -18.04
N ASN A 203 -4.90 4.58 -18.74
CA ASN A 203 -3.82 4.27 -19.67
C ASN A 203 -2.56 3.76 -18.97
N LYS A 204 -2.15 4.40 -17.86
CA LYS A 204 -1.00 3.96 -17.06
C LYS A 204 -1.24 2.56 -16.48
N ILE A 205 -2.42 2.31 -15.91
CA ILE A 205 -2.81 0.98 -15.41
C ILE A 205 -2.75 -0.04 -16.53
N ARG A 206 -3.39 0.23 -17.69
CA ARG A 206 -3.36 -0.68 -18.83
C ARG A 206 -1.94 -0.99 -19.30
N ALA A 207 -1.10 0.03 -19.43
CA ALA A 207 0.27 -0.11 -19.93
C ALA A 207 1.12 -1.03 -19.04
N GLU A 208 1.00 -0.93 -17.72
CA GLU A 208 1.79 -1.74 -16.79
C GLU A 208 1.19 -3.13 -16.57
N LEU A 209 -0.12 -3.25 -16.40
CA LEU A 209 -0.76 -4.53 -16.07
C LEU A 209 -0.83 -5.48 -17.27
N SER A 210 -1.00 -4.96 -18.49
CA SER A 210 -1.02 -5.81 -19.70
C SER A 210 0.32 -6.52 -19.92
N LYS A 211 1.45 -5.87 -19.59
CA LYS A 211 2.79 -6.48 -19.64
C LYS A 211 2.95 -7.66 -18.66
N ALA A 212 2.14 -7.69 -17.59
CA ALA A 212 2.12 -8.77 -16.62
C ALA A 212 1.08 -9.86 -16.95
N GLY A 213 0.43 -9.80 -18.11
CA GLY A 213 -0.58 -10.77 -18.54
C GLY A 213 -1.96 -10.57 -17.92
N VAL A 214 -2.24 -9.39 -17.35
CA VAL A 214 -3.56 -9.03 -16.85
C VAL A 214 -4.39 -8.46 -18.01
N LYS A 215 -5.62 -8.92 -18.18
CA LYS A 215 -6.54 -8.35 -19.17
C LYS A 215 -7.11 -7.05 -18.61
N VAL A 216 -6.98 -5.95 -19.36
CA VAL A 216 -7.46 -4.63 -18.94
C VAL A 216 -8.50 -4.11 -19.93
N THR A 217 -9.72 -3.91 -19.46
CA THR A 217 -10.83 -3.31 -20.23
C THR A 217 -11.17 -1.95 -19.62
N VAL A 218 -11.41 -0.94 -20.46
CA VAL A 218 -11.77 0.40 -19.99
C VAL A 218 -13.04 0.82 -20.71
N PHE A 219 -14.06 1.17 -19.95
CA PHE A 219 -15.26 1.81 -20.46
C PHE A 219 -15.05 3.31 -20.49
N ASP A 220 -15.30 3.88 -21.66
CA ASP A 220 -15.42 5.33 -21.84
C ASP A 220 -16.80 5.82 -21.37
N GLU A 221 -16.99 7.13 -21.42
CA GLU A 221 -18.24 7.77 -21.00
C GLU A 221 -19.47 7.22 -21.75
N ASN A 222 -19.33 6.88 -23.03
CA ASN A 222 -20.42 6.34 -23.84
C ASN A 222 -20.87 4.96 -23.33
N ILE A 223 -19.93 4.08 -23.01
CA ILE A 223 -20.24 2.77 -22.45
C ILE A 223 -20.80 2.93 -21.03
N ILE A 224 -20.26 3.85 -20.22
CA ILE A 224 -20.76 4.16 -18.87
C ILE A 224 -22.23 4.62 -18.93
N LYS A 225 -22.59 5.52 -19.86
CA LYS A 225 -23.98 5.94 -20.14
C LYS A 225 -24.87 4.76 -20.52
N LYS A 226 -24.43 3.91 -21.45
CA LYS A 226 -25.18 2.70 -21.86
C LYS A 226 -25.37 1.71 -20.70
N LYS A 227 -24.43 1.64 -19.77
CA LYS A 227 -24.49 0.82 -18.57
C LYS A 227 -25.31 1.45 -17.43
N LYS A 228 -25.82 2.67 -17.61
CA LYS A 228 -26.62 3.42 -16.63
C LYS A 228 -25.92 3.61 -15.28
N MET A 229 -24.60 3.80 -15.30
CA MET A 229 -23.79 4.07 -14.10
C MET A 229 -23.96 5.54 -13.68
N GLY A 230 -25.15 5.89 -13.20
CA GLY A 230 -25.51 7.28 -12.91
C GLY A 230 -24.72 7.91 -11.77
N GLY A 231 -24.24 7.12 -10.80
CA GLY A 231 -23.35 7.61 -9.75
C GLY A 231 -22.03 8.11 -10.32
N LEU A 232 -21.38 7.29 -11.15
CA LEU A 232 -20.13 7.66 -11.81
C LEU A 232 -20.31 8.84 -12.78
N LEU A 233 -21.43 8.89 -13.51
CA LEU A 233 -21.73 9.98 -14.43
C LEU A 233 -21.99 11.30 -13.70
N ALA A 234 -22.72 11.28 -12.58
CA ALA A 234 -23.02 12.48 -11.82
C ALA A 234 -21.73 13.10 -11.24
N VAL A 235 -20.90 12.29 -10.58
CA VAL A 235 -19.65 12.77 -9.98
C VAL A 235 -18.67 13.28 -11.05
N GLY A 236 -18.51 12.55 -12.17
CA GLY A 236 -17.61 12.96 -13.24
C GLY A 236 -18.16 14.08 -14.15
N GLY A 237 -19.47 14.37 -14.11
CA GLY A 237 -20.14 15.30 -15.02
C GLY A 237 -19.77 16.77 -14.83
N GLY A 238 -19.18 17.11 -13.68
CA GLY A 238 -18.65 18.44 -13.41
C GLY A 238 -17.29 18.72 -14.07
N SER A 239 -16.54 17.69 -14.48
CA SER A 239 -15.18 17.85 -15.02
C SER A 239 -15.14 17.85 -16.56
N ALA A 240 -14.19 18.59 -17.12
CA ALA A 240 -13.81 18.49 -18.53
C ALA A 240 -13.09 17.16 -18.87
N ASN A 241 -12.64 16.41 -17.86
CA ASN A 241 -12.04 15.09 -17.99
C ASN A 241 -13.10 13.99 -17.72
N PRO A 242 -13.67 13.36 -18.75
CA PRO A 242 -14.82 12.48 -18.55
C PRO A 242 -14.45 11.21 -17.77
N PRO A 243 -15.39 10.61 -17.03
CA PRO A 243 -15.12 9.45 -16.19
C PRO A 243 -14.70 8.22 -17.00
N ARG A 244 -14.01 7.28 -16.34
CA ARG A 244 -13.61 5.98 -16.87
C ARG A 244 -13.97 4.88 -15.89
N PHE A 245 -14.35 3.73 -16.40
CA PHE A 245 -14.56 2.54 -15.58
C PHE A 245 -13.59 1.44 -16.03
N ILE A 246 -12.69 1.04 -15.16
CA ILE A 246 -11.54 0.20 -15.50
C ILE A 246 -11.73 -1.18 -14.86
N LEU A 247 -11.64 -2.22 -15.69
CA LEU A 247 -11.73 -3.62 -15.31
C LEU A 247 -10.40 -4.33 -15.51
N LEU A 248 -9.95 -5.03 -14.48
CA LEU A 248 -8.70 -5.77 -14.43
C LEU A 248 -8.99 -7.23 -14.16
N GLU A 249 -8.64 -8.12 -15.07
CA GLU A 249 -8.89 -9.56 -14.91
C GLU A 249 -7.55 -10.31 -14.90
N TYR A 250 -7.21 -10.87 -13.74
CA TYR A 250 -6.05 -11.74 -13.59
C TYR A 250 -6.51 -13.17 -13.28
N LYS A 251 -6.03 -14.12 -14.09
CA LYS A 251 -6.30 -15.55 -13.93
C LYS A 251 -5.03 -16.27 -13.52
N GLY A 252 -4.93 -16.62 -12.23
CA GLY A 252 -3.75 -17.28 -11.65
C GLY A 252 -3.68 -18.79 -11.91
N GLY A 253 -4.64 -19.34 -12.66
CA GLY A 253 -4.65 -20.75 -13.06
C GLY A 253 -5.06 -21.70 -11.93
N ILE A 254 -5.94 -21.26 -11.03
CA ILE A 254 -6.51 -22.12 -9.99
C ILE A 254 -7.47 -23.16 -10.59
N LYS A 255 -7.46 -24.38 -10.05
CA LYS A 255 -8.45 -25.40 -10.41
C LYS A 255 -9.83 -24.95 -9.94
N ARG A 256 -10.78 -24.88 -10.88
CA ARG A 256 -12.16 -24.47 -10.62
C ARG A 256 -13.02 -25.72 -10.45
N LYS A 257 -13.77 -25.81 -9.36
CA LYS A 257 -14.95 -26.70 -9.32
C LYS A 257 -16.07 -25.98 -10.08
N ALA A 258 -16.81 -26.71 -10.91
CA ALA A 258 -17.93 -26.13 -11.65
C ALA A 258 -18.92 -25.47 -10.66
N GLY A 259 -19.40 -24.27 -10.99
CA GLY A 259 -20.39 -23.54 -10.20
C GLY A 259 -19.87 -22.78 -8.97
N VAL A 260 -18.58 -22.89 -8.58
CA VAL A 260 -18.02 -22.19 -7.41
C VAL A 260 -16.97 -21.17 -7.83
N SER A 261 -17.29 -19.88 -7.71
CA SER A 261 -16.31 -18.81 -7.90
C SER A 261 -15.30 -18.83 -6.76
N LYS A 262 -14.00 -18.72 -7.10
CA LYS A 262 -12.90 -18.46 -6.14
C LYS A 262 -12.29 -17.06 -6.34
N THR A 263 -12.91 -16.25 -7.19
CA THR A 263 -12.40 -14.93 -7.56
C THR A 263 -12.52 -13.97 -6.38
N THR A 264 -11.45 -13.27 -6.03
CA THR A 264 -11.52 -12.13 -5.12
C THR A 264 -11.67 -10.86 -5.95
N ALA A 265 -12.75 -10.12 -5.74
CA ALA A 265 -12.92 -8.81 -6.35
C ALA A 265 -12.29 -7.73 -5.46
N LEU A 266 -11.50 -6.86 -6.07
CA LEU A 266 -10.87 -5.70 -5.45
C LEU A 266 -11.46 -4.44 -6.10
N VAL A 267 -12.11 -3.58 -5.32
CA VAL A 267 -12.76 -2.35 -5.82
C VAL A 267 -12.03 -1.13 -5.28
N GLY A 268 -11.65 -0.16 -6.12
CA GLY A 268 -10.79 0.94 -5.69
C GLY A 268 -11.34 2.30 -6.07
N LYS A 269 -11.58 3.19 -5.10
CA LYS A 269 -11.97 4.59 -5.35
C LYS A 269 -10.93 5.27 -6.26
N GLY A 270 -11.38 5.82 -7.39
CA GLY A 270 -10.54 6.43 -8.42
C GLY A 270 -10.81 7.92 -8.64
N VAL A 271 -11.06 8.70 -7.59
CA VAL A 271 -11.24 10.15 -7.74
C VAL A 271 -9.89 10.81 -7.95
N THR A 272 -9.57 11.22 -9.18
CA THR A 272 -8.22 11.70 -9.53
C THR A 272 -7.90 13.08 -8.98
N PHE A 273 -8.96 13.84 -8.67
CA PHE A 273 -8.90 15.06 -7.88
C PHE A 273 -10.27 15.33 -7.30
N ASP A 274 -10.30 15.81 -6.06
CA ASP A 274 -11.53 16.07 -5.33
C ASP A 274 -11.55 17.50 -4.80
N THR A 275 -12.29 18.39 -5.47
CA THR A 275 -12.56 19.74 -4.96
C THR A 275 -13.70 19.74 -3.94
N GLY A 276 -14.43 18.62 -3.80
CA GLY A 276 -15.73 18.54 -3.15
C GLY A 276 -16.91 18.94 -4.03
N GLY A 277 -16.69 19.30 -5.29
CA GLY A 277 -17.74 19.77 -6.19
C GLY A 277 -18.37 21.09 -5.72
N ILE A 278 -19.70 21.17 -5.74
CA ILE A 278 -20.45 22.35 -5.25
C ILE A 278 -20.25 22.55 -3.74
N SER A 279 -20.17 21.46 -2.98
CA SER A 279 -19.77 21.42 -1.57
C SER A 279 -18.24 21.58 -1.43
N LEU A 280 -17.72 22.72 -1.91
CA LEU A 280 -16.30 23.01 -2.07
C LEU A 280 -15.50 22.83 -0.76
N LYS A 281 -14.39 22.09 -0.83
CA LYS A 281 -13.42 21.96 0.25
C LYS A 281 -12.70 23.28 0.54
N PRO A 282 -12.21 23.50 1.77
CA PRO A 282 -11.28 24.60 2.05
C PRO A 282 -10.01 24.54 1.19
N ALA A 283 -9.39 25.70 0.94
CA ALA A 283 -8.16 25.78 0.13
C ALA A 283 -6.94 25.09 0.77
N ALA A 284 -6.87 25.09 2.11
CA ALA A 284 -5.79 24.45 2.85
C ALA A 284 -5.74 22.95 2.51
N ASP A 285 -4.56 22.47 2.14
CA ASP A 285 -4.26 21.06 1.83
C ASP A 285 -5.08 20.43 0.68
N MET A 286 -5.88 21.21 -0.07
CA MET A 286 -6.64 20.72 -1.23
C MET A 286 -5.74 20.08 -2.29
N GLY A 287 -4.47 20.51 -2.40
CA GLY A 287 -3.48 19.90 -3.28
C GLY A 287 -3.21 18.42 -2.99
N GLU A 288 -3.43 17.96 -1.76
CA GLU A 288 -3.29 16.55 -1.37
C GLU A 288 -4.45 15.68 -1.88
N MET A 289 -5.55 16.28 -2.34
CA MET A 289 -6.69 15.55 -2.93
C MET A 289 -6.37 14.89 -4.27
N LYS A 290 -5.17 15.11 -4.83
CA LYS A 290 -4.61 14.23 -5.87
C LYS A 290 -4.50 12.77 -5.41
N GLY A 291 -4.40 12.54 -4.11
CA GLY A 291 -4.31 11.23 -3.48
C GLY A 291 -5.65 10.50 -3.38
N ASP A 292 -6.75 11.13 -3.78
CA ASP A 292 -8.10 10.60 -3.58
C ASP A 292 -8.48 9.43 -4.53
N MET A 293 -7.52 9.06 -5.38
CA MET A 293 -7.50 7.87 -6.22
C MET A 293 -6.66 6.73 -5.63
N SER A 294 -6.21 6.86 -4.37
CA SER A 294 -5.35 5.86 -3.72
C SER A 294 -5.96 4.46 -3.70
N GLY A 295 -7.28 4.34 -3.55
CA GLY A 295 -7.98 3.05 -3.65
C GLY A 295 -7.73 2.37 -4.99
N ALA A 296 -7.91 3.09 -6.09
CA ALA A 296 -7.63 2.63 -7.44
C ALA A 296 -6.15 2.25 -7.64
N ALA A 297 -5.24 3.08 -7.13
CA ALA A 297 -3.80 2.82 -7.21
C ALA A 297 -3.43 1.50 -6.51
N VAL A 298 -3.96 1.27 -5.31
CA VAL A 298 -3.70 0.05 -4.52
C VAL A 298 -4.26 -1.18 -5.22
N VAL A 299 -5.49 -1.12 -5.73
CA VAL A 299 -6.07 -2.24 -6.51
C VAL A 299 -5.17 -2.60 -7.70
N ALA A 300 -4.74 -1.60 -8.48
CA ALA A 300 -3.85 -1.85 -9.61
C ALA A 300 -2.48 -2.40 -9.18
N GLY A 301 -1.90 -1.87 -8.10
CA GLY A 301 -0.61 -2.31 -7.54
C GLY A 301 -0.64 -3.73 -6.99
N VAL A 302 -1.70 -4.11 -6.28
CA VAL A 302 -1.89 -5.48 -5.76
C VAL A 302 -2.00 -6.48 -6.90
N ILE A 303 -2.81 -6.18 -7.92
CA ILE A 303 -2.99 -7.07 -9.07
C ILE A 303 -1.67 -7.18 -9.87
N LEU A 304 -0.94 -6.08 -10.05
CA LEU A 304 0.36 -6.08 -10.69
C LEU A 304 1.37 -6.95 -9.94
N ALA A 305 1.46 -6.80 -8.61
CA ALA A 305 2.33 -7.61 -7.77
C ALA A 305 1.94 -9.10 -7.83
N ALA A 306 0.65 -9.41 -7.72
CA ALA A 306 0.13 -10.78 -7.77
C ALA A 306 0.43 -11.45 -9.12
N ALA A 307 0.22 -10.73 -10.23
CA ALA A 307 0.48 -11.24 -11.57
C ALA A 307 1.98 -11.46 -11.83
N LYS A 308 2.84 -10.51 -11.44
CA LYS A 308 4.30 -10.65 -11.56
C LYS A 308 4.83 -11.81 -10.72
N ALA A 309 4.28 -12.00 -9.51
CA ALA A 309 4.60 -13.14 -8.65
C ALA A 309 3.92 -14.46 -9.07
N LYS A 310 3.08 -14.44 -10.12
CA LYS A 310 2.31 -15.59 -10.62
C LYS A 310 1.52 -16.30 -9.52
N LEU A 311 0.93 -15.52 -8.61
CA LEU A 311 0.14 -16.05 -7.51
C LEU A 311 -1.02 -16.90 -8.04
N LYS A 312 -1.28 -18.02 -7.37
CA LYS A 312 -2.36 -18.95 -7.71
C LYS A 312 -3.70 -18.47 -7.15
N VAL A 313 -4.16 -17.31 -7.63
CA VAL A 313 -5.45 -16.70 -7.28
C VAL A 313 -6.10 -16.11 -8.53
N ASP A 314 -7.43 -16.06 -8.56
CA ASP A 314 -8.17 -15.30 -9.57
C ASP A 314 -8.60 -13.95 -8.96
N LEU A 315 -8.29 -12.86 -9.65
CA LEU A 315 -8.60 -11.50 -9.21
C LEU A 315 -9.42 -10.76 -10.25
N LEU A 316 -10.37 -9.98 -9.76
CA LEU A 316 -11.12 -8.98 -10.51
C LEU A 316 -10.86 -7.62 -9.88
N GLY A 317 -10.21 -6.70 -10.58
CA GLY A 317 -10.13 -5.29 -10.19
C GLY A 317 -11.23 -4.49 -10.85
N VAL A 318 -11.92 -3.65 -10.07
CA VAL A 318 -12.96 -2.72 -10.55
C VAL A 318 -12.66 -1.32 -10.05
N ILE A 319 -12.44 -0.38 -10.95
CA ILE A 319 -12.05 0.99 -10.60
C ILE A 319 -12.97 1.96 -11.31
N PRO A 320 -13.90 2.62 -10.59
CA PRO A 320 -14.60 3.79 -11.08
C PRO A 320 -13.67 5.01 -10.93
N ALA A 321 -13.29 5.63 -12.05
CA ALA A 321 -12.42 6.79 -12.08
C ALA A 321 -13.17 8.04 -12.54
N ALA A 322 -13.09 9.10 -11.75
CA ALA A 322 -13.74 10.38 -12.02
C ALA A 322 -12.87 11.52 -11.47
N GLU A 323 -13.22 12.75 -11.81
CA GLU A 323 -12.66 13.95 -11.21
C GLU A 323 -13.85 14.79 -10.70
N ASN A 324 -13.86 15.09 -9.40
CA ASN A 324 -14.97 15.81 -8.77
C ASN A 324 -14.67 17.30 -8.77
N MET A 325 -15.33 18.02 -9.68
CA MET A 325 -15.05 19.42 -9.99
C MET A 325 -16.31 20.27 -9.82
N LEU A 326 -16.14 21.50 -9.36
CA LEU A 326 -17.17 22.54 -9.47
C LEU A 326 -17.26 23.05 -10.91
N SER A 327 -18.48 23.10 -11.46
CA SER A 327 -18.76 23.71 -12.76
C SER A 327 -20.26 23.93 -12.95
N GLY A 328 -20.66 24.57 -14.05
CA GLY A 328 -22.08 24.73 -14.41
C GLY A 328 -22.79 23.41 -14.74
N SER A 329 -22.06 22.32 -14.99
CA SER A 329 -22.62 20.98 -15.25
C SER A 329 -22.48 20.02 -14.06
N ALA A 330 -21.95 20.49 -12.93
CA ALA A 330 -21.81 19.67 -11.74
C ALA A 330 -23.17 19.29 -11.15
N TYR A 331 -23.26 18.07 -10.64
CA TYR A 331 -24.35 17.64 -9.76
C TYR A 331 -24.34 18.46 -8.46
N ARG A 332 -25.50 18.55 -7.80
CA ARG A 332 -25.75 19.49 -6.70
C ARG A 332 -26.27 18.79 -5.45
N PRO A 333 -26.07 19.38 -4.26
CA PRO A 333 -26.89 19.08 -3.10
C PRO A 333 -28.39 19.17 -3.45
N GLY A 334 -29.16 18.15 -3.07
CA GLY A 334 -30.57 17.97 -3.39
C GLY A 334 -30.88 17.14 -4.64
N ASP A 335 -29.89 16.87 -5.51
CA ASP A 335 -30.12 16.02 -6.68
C ASP A 335 -30.37 14.56 -6.26
N ILE A 336 -31.23 13.85 -7.00
CA ILE A 336 -31.46 12.41 -6.86
C ILE A 336 -30.81 11.68 -8.03
N ILE A 337 -29.85 10.80 -7.73
CA ILE A 337 -29.10 10.03 -8.73
C ILE A 337 -29.63 8.60 -8.80
N VAL A 338 -29.91 8.10 -10.01
CA VAL A 338 -30.23 6.68 -10.25
C VAL A 338 -28.95 5.91 -10.59
N THR A 339 -28.60 4.91 -9.80
CA THR A 339 -27.40 4.07 -10.01
C THR A 339 -27.65 2.92 -10.99
N ALA A 340 -26.58 2.22 -11.41
CA ALA A 340 -26.67 1.02 -12.25
C ALA A 340 -27.39 -0.16 -11.57
N SER A 341 -27.51 -0.13 -10.25
CA SER A 341 -28.32 -1.09 -9.48
C SER A 341 -29.83 -0.83 -9.61
N GLY A 342 -30.23 0.35 -10.09
CA GLY A 342 -31.61 0.85 -10.08
C GLY A 342 -31.98 1.63 -8.83
N LYS A 343 -31.17 1.56 -7.76
CA LYS A 343 -31.38 2.34 -6.53
C LYS A 343 -31.09 3.82 -6.74
N THR A 344 -31.79 4.65 -5.98
CA THR A 344 -31.71 6.10 -5.97
C THR A 344 -30.91 6.64 -4.78
N ILE A 345 -30.07 7.64 -5.01
CA ILE A 345 -29.26 8.32 -3.98
C ILE A 345 -29.69 9.78 -3.90
N GLU A 346 -30.15 10.22 -2.74
CA GLU A 346 -30.27 11.66 -2.43
C GLU A 346 -28.89 12.21 -2.08
N VAL A 347 -28.42 13.17 -2.87
CA VAL A 347 -27.13 13.83 -2.66
C VAL A 347 -27.31 14.98 -1.69
N ASP A 348 -26.82 14.85 -0.47
CA ASP A 348 -26.82 15.96 0.49
C ASP A 348 -25.54 16.79 0.38
N ASN A 349 -24.41 16.12 0.14
CA ASN A 349 -23.10 16.74 0.05
C ASN A 349 -22.28 16.15 -1.11
N THR A 350 -21.80 17.00 -2.02
CA THR A 350 -21.03 16.57 -3.21
C THR A 350 -19.56 16.26 -2.92
N ASP A 351 -19.12 16.47 -1.68
CA ASP A 351 -17.82 16.02 -1.12
C ASP A 351 -17.87 14.59 -0.54
N ALA A 352 -19.04 13.96 -0.65
CA ALA A 352 -19.24 12.54 -0.38
C ALA A 352 -19.43 11.76 -1.70
N GLU A 353 -18.57 12.06 -2.68
CA GLU A 353 -18.57 11.56 -4.04
C GLU A 353 -18.00 10.14 -4.16
N GLY A 354 -16.98 9.82 -3.37
CA GLY A 354 -16.26 8.55 -3.47
C GLY A 354 -17.17 7.34 -3.28
N ARG A 355 -18.09 7.43 -2.32
CA ARG A 355 -19.08 6.37 -2.08
C ARG A 355 -20.09 6.25 -3.22
N ILE A 356 -20.45 7.36 -3.87
CA ILE A 356 -21.38 7.38 -5.00
C ILE A 356 -20.78 6.66 -6.22
N ILE A 357 -19.50 6.92 -6.54
CA ILE A 357 -18.86 6.21 -7.67
C ILE A 357 -18.61 4.73 -7.34
N LEU A 358 -18.36 4.40 -6.06
CA LEU A 358 -18.20 3.03 -5.60
C LEU A 358 -19.51 2.25 -5.64
N ALA A 359 -20.68 2.89 -5.46
CA ALA A 359 -21.98 2.24 -5.56
C ALA A 359 -22.16 1.50 -6.90
N ASP A 360 -21.87 2.16 -8.02
CA ASP A 360 -21.93 1.55 -9.35
C ASP A 360 -20.88 0.43 -9.52
N ALA A 361 -19.69 0.59 -8.94
CA ALA A 361 -18.61 -0.39 -9.04
C ALA A 361 -18.86 -1.65 -8.20
N LEU A 362 -19.41 -1.50 -6.99
CA LEU A 362 -19.78 -2.60 -6.10
C LEU A 362 -20.93 -3.41 -6.67
N ASP A 363 -21.94 -2.75 -7.25
CA ASP A 363 -23.04 -3.42 -7.94
C ASP A 363 -22.51 -4.21 -9.16
N TYR A 364 -21.65 -3.58 -9.97
CA TYR A 364 -21.02 -4.23 -11.12
C TYR A 364 -20.20 -5.46 -10.69
N ALA A 365 -19.38 -5.32 -9.64
CA ALA A 365 -18.58 -6.42 -9.09
C ALA A 365 -19.49 -7.55 -8.57
N SER A 366 -20.57 -7.21 -7.85
CA SER A 366 -21.53 -8.18 -7.30
C SER A 366 -22.20 -9.00 -8.40
N LYS A 367 -22.59 -8.37 -9.51
CA LYS A 367 -23.19 -9.05 -10.67
C LYS A 367 -22.26 -10.08 -11.33
N LEU A 368 -20.95 -9.96 -11.14
CA LEU A 368 -19.96 -10.95 -11.59
C LEU A 368 -19.74 -12.11 -10.61
N LYS A 369 -20.48 -12.13 -9.49
CA LYS A 369 -20.52 -13.21 -8.49
C LYS A 369 -19.11 -13.68 -8.03
N PRO A 370 -18.24 -12.77 -7.56
CA PRO A 370 -16.98 -13.15 -6.93
C PRO A 370 -17.25 -13.94 -5.64
N ALA A 371 -16.22 -14.64 -5.15
CA ALA A 371 -16.26 -15.33 -3.87
C ALA A 371 -16.30 -14.36 -2.68
N ARG A 372 -15.76 -13.15 -2.89
CA ARG A 372 -15.72 -12.04 -1.93
C ARG A 372 -15.36 -10.74 -2.62
N ILE A 373 -15.73 -9.62 -2.01
CA ILE A 373 -15.37 -8.27 -2.45
C ILE A 373 -14.57 -7.58 -1.33
N ILE A 374 -13.46 -6.95 -1.68
CA ILE A 374 -12.73 -6.05 -0.78
C ILE A 374 -12.61 -4.72 -1.50
N ASP A 375 -13.20 -3.66 -0.97
CA ASP A 375 -13.01 -2.31 -1.53
C ASP A 375 -12.07 -1.45 -0.67
N LEU A 376 -11.37 -0.53 -1.33
CA LEU A 376 -10.45 0.40 -0.71
C LEU A 376 -10.74 1.82 -1.18
N ALA A 377 -10.79 2.75 -0.24
CA ALA A 377 -11.04 4.14 -0.55
C ALA A 377 -10.45 5.07 0.50
N THR A 378 -9.91 6.20 0.04
CA THR A 378 -9.68 7.39 0.88
C THR A 378 -11.04 8.03 1.13
N LEU A 379 -11.86 7.43 1.99
CA LEU A 379 -13.30 7.68 1.96
C LEU A 379 -13.74 8.75 2.94
N THR A 380 -13.19 8.78 4.16
CA THR A 380 -13.68 9.70 5.18
C THR A 380 -12.57 10.33 6.01
N GLY A 381 -12.66 11.65 6.20
CA GLY A 381 -11.90 12.33 7.26
C GLY A 381 -12.30 11.83 8.66
N ALA A 382 -13.52 11.33 8.83
CA ALA A 382 -13.97 10.73 10.09
C ALA A 382 -13.15 9.50 10.50
N CYS A 383 -12.70 8.67 9.55
CA CYS A 383 -11.81 7.55 9.85
C CYS A 383 -10.44 8.03 10.33
N VAL A 384 -9.93 9.14 9.77
CA VAL A 384 -8.69 9.78 10.22
C VAL A 384 -8.84 10.32 11.63
N VAL A 385 -9.96 10.96 11.96
CA VAL A 385 -10.25 11.42 13.33
C VAL A 385 -10.28 10.24 14.32
N ALA A 386 -10.84 9.10 13.92
CA ALA A 386 -10.97 7.93 14.79
C ALA A 386 -9.66 7.12 14.97
N LEU A 387 -8.90 6.92 13.90
CA LEU A 387 -7.78 5.96 13.86
C LEU A 387 -6.42 6.61 13.52
N GLY A 388 -6.39 7.92 13.31
CA GLY A 388 -5.22 8.69 12.91
C GLY A 388 -4.74 8.39 11.48
N GLU A 389 -3.51 8.78 11.20
CA GLU A 389 -2.88 8.62 9.89
C GLU A 389 -2.21 7.26 9.69
N PHE A 390 -2.34 6.34 10.66
CA PHE A 390 -1.47 5.15 10.73
C PHE A 390 -2.19 3.84 10.50
N THR A 391 -3.51 3.82 10.68
CA THR A 391 -4.33 2.61 10.70
C THR A 391 -5.55 2.83 9.83
N ALA A 392 -5.86 1.86 8.96
CA ALA A 392 -7.07 1.91 8.15
C ALA A 392 -8.28 1.37 8.92
N GLY A 393 -9.45 1.94 8.66
CA GLY A 393 -10.72 1.39 9.16
C GLY A 393 -11.11 0.15 8.37
N LEU A 394 -11.43 -0.94 9.06
CA LEU A 394 -11.94 -2.18 8.48
C LEU A 394 -13.40 -2.34 8.84
N PHE A 395 -14.26 -2.45 7.83
CA PHE A 395 -15.70 -2.59 8.01
C PHE A 395 -16.16 -3.86 7.31
N THR A 396 -16.74 -4.81 8.05
CA THR A 396 -17.30 -6.04 7.50
C THR A 396 -18.26 -6.68 8.51
N LYS A 397 -19.21 -7.45 8.01
CA LYS A 397 -20.05 -8.36 8.81
C LYS A 397 -19.49 -9.79 8.88
N ASP A 398 -18.42 -10.09 8.14
CA ASP A 398 -17.80 -11.40 8.09
C ASP A 398 -16.58 -11.45 9.02
N ASP A 399 -16.72 -12.11 10.17
CA ASP A 399 -15.68 -12.23 11.19
C ASP A 399 -14.42 -12.92 10.67
N LYS A 400 -14.57 -13.88 9.76
CA LYS A 400 -13.43 -14.59 9.17
C LYS A 400 -12.65 -13.67 8.25
N LEU A 401 -13.34 -12.95 7.37
CA LEU A 401 -12.73 -11.96 6.48
C LEU A 401 -12.04 -10.87 7.31
N SER A 402 -12.67 -10.42 8.39
CA SER A 402 -12.10 -9.45 9.33
C SER A 402 -10.77 -9.96 9.92
N SER A 403 -10.78 -11.16 10.49
CA SER A 403 -9.61 -11.78 11.12
C SER A 403 -8.46 -12.07 10.13
N ASP A 404 -8.80 -12.54 8.92
CA ASP A 404 -7.81 -12.83 7.89
C ASP A 404 -7.09 -11.55 7.43
N ILE A 405 -7.83 -10.45 7.22
CA ILE A 405 -7.27 -9.14 6.85
C ILE A 405 -6.47 -8.55 8.02
N PHE A 406 -7.04 -8.55 9.23
CA PHE A 406 -6.38 -8.05 10.45
C PHE A 406 -5.03 -8.73 10.67
N SER A 407 -4.98 -10.06 10.63
CA SER A 407 -3.74 -10.80 10.81
C SER A 407 -2.71 -10.52 9.70
N SER A 408 -3.14 -10.18 8.48
CA SER A 408 -2.23 -9.72 7.43
C SER A 408 -1.69 -8.32 7.72
N GLY A 409 -2.52 -7.41 8.24
CA GLY A 409 -2.11 -6.06 8.61
C GLY A 409 -1.11 -6.03 9.78
N ILE A 410 -1.31 -6.88 10.79
CA ILE A 410 -0.34 -7.06 11.87
C ILE A 410 0.99 -7.57 11.33
N LYS A 411 0.95 -8.58 10.45
CA LYS A 411 2.16 -9.15 9.86
C LYS A 411 2.93 -8.10 9.07
N THR A 412 2.30 -7.42 8.12
CA THR A 412 2.95 -6.52 7.15
C THR A 412 3.21 -5.11 7.68
N HIS A 413 2.64 -4.78 8.84
CA HIS A 413 2.59 -3.44 9.42
C HIS A 413 1.72 -2.43 8.65
N ASP A 414 0.97 -2.86 7.63
CA ASP A 414 -0.14 -2.11 7.04
C ASP A 414 -1.40 -2.37 7.88
N ARG A 415 -1.44 -1.79 9.09
CA ARG A 415 -2.44 -2.12 10.12
C ARG A 415 -3.84 -1.65 9.77
N VAL A 416 -4.81 -2.49 10.12
CA VAL A 416 -6.25 -2.22 10.03
C VAL A 416 -6.89 -2.41 11.39
N TRP A 417 -8.01 -1.74 11.65
CA TRP A 417 -8.80 -1.94 12.86
C TRP A 417 -10.28 -2.04 12.54
N ALA A 418 -10.95 -3.05 13.09
CA ALA A 418 -12.36 -3.28 12.84
C ALA A 418 -13.23 -2.22 13.53
N LEU A 419 -14.18 -1.67 12.77
CA LEU A 419 -15.23 -0.77 13.25
C LEU A 419 -16.61 -1.43 13.05
N PRO A 420 -17.61 -1.10 13.90
CA PRO A 420 -18.87 -1.84 13.92
C PRO A 420 -19.70 -1.64 12.64
N MET A 421 -20.42 -2.69 12.26
CA MET A 421 -21.34 -2.73 11.11
C MET A 421 -22.77 -3.12 11.51
N TRP A 422 -23.18 -2.76 12.73
CA TRP A 422 -24.53 -3.02 13.27
C TRP A 422 -25.62 -2.31 12.47
N ASP A 423 -26.81 -2.89 12.40
CA ASP A 423 -27.88 -2.40 11.54
C ASP A 423 -28.52 -1.08 12.03
N ASP A 424 -28.35 -0.72 13.30
CA ASP A 424 -28.83 0.55 13.86
C ASP A 424 -28.30 1.78 13.09
N TYR A 425 -27.06 1.70 12.61
CA TYR A 425 -26.43 2.76 11.83
C TYR A 425 -27.06 2.98 10.45
N HIS A 426 -27.82 2.01 9.92
CA HIS A 426 -28.50 2.16 8.61
C HIS A 426 -29.53 3.29 8.64
N SER A 427 -30.19 3.49 9.79
CA SER A 427 -31.18 4.56 9.99
C SER A 427 -30.62 5.96 9.73
N LEU A 428 -29.31 6.16 9.91
CA LEU A 428 -28.65 7.45 9.71
C LEU A 428 -28.57 7.86 8.23
N ASN A 429 -28.58 6.89 7.30
CA ASN A 429 -28.56 7.13 5.86
C ASN A 429 -29.96 7.09 5.22
N LYS A 430 -31.03 7.06 6.02
CA LYS A 430 -32.39 7.04 5.49
C LYS A 430 -32.69 8.35 4.75
N SER A 431 -33.37 8.24 3.60
CA SER A 431 -33.92 9.35 2.86
C SER A 431 -35.45 9.22 2.82
N ASP A 432 -36.15 10.36 2.81
CA ASP A 432 -37.61 10.41 2.64
C ASP A 432 -38.02 10.45 1.16
N VAL A 433 -37.07 10.69 0.25
CA VAL A 433 -37.32 10.94 -1.19
C VAL A 433 -36.51 10.03 -2.13
N ALA A 434 -35.56 9.26 -1.60
CA ALA A 434 -34.73 8.30 -2.34
C ALA A 434 -34.51 7.03 -1.49
N ASP A 435 -33.87 6.01 -2.07
CA ASP A 435 -33.58 4.76 -1.36
C ASP A 435 -32.53 4.95 -0.25
N VAL A 436 -31.61 5.91 -0.43
CA VAL A 436 -30.53 6.20 0.53
C VAL A 436 -30.02 7.64 0.38
N LYS A 437 -29.67 8.29 1.49
CA LYS A 437 -28.93 9.57 1.52
C LYS A 437 -27.43 9.31 1.55
N ASN A 438 -26.65 10.05 0.75
CA ASN A 438 -25.21 9.82 0.65
C ASN A 438 -24.42 10.14 1.94
N ILE A 439 -24.96 10.93 2.87
CA ILE A 439 -24.36 11.17 4.19
C ILE A 439 -25.27 10.70 5.31
N GLY A 440 -24.68 10.36 6.47
CA GLY A 440 -25.40 9.98 7.69
C GLY A 440 -25.25 11.00 8.84
N GLY A 441 -24.92 12.25 8.52
CA GLY A 441 -24.56 13.27 9.50
C GLY A 441 -23.12 13.19 10.02
N ARG A 442 -22.81 14.00 11.03
CA ARG A 442 -21.46 14.15 11.59
C ARG A 442 -21.00 12.93 12.40
N TRP A 443 -21.89 12.36 13.22
CA TRP A 443 -21.56 11.28 14.13
C TRP A 443 -21.44 9.96 13.39
N ALA A 444 -20.44 9.15 13.76
CA ALA A 444 -20.16 7.87 13.12
C ALA A 444 -19.91 7.96 11.60
N GLY A 445 -19.37 9.08 11.10
CA GLY A 445 -19.22 9.36 9.66
C GLY A 445 -18.49 8.27 8.85
N ALA A 446 -17.51 7.58 9.45
CA ALA A 446 -16.82 6.46 8.80
C ALA A 446 -17.73 5.20 8.70
N ILE A 447 -18.50 4.92 9.76
CA ILE A 447 -19.44 3.80 9.80
C ILE A 447 -20.61 4.05 8.84
N THR A 448 -21.17 5.26 8.80
CA THR A 448 -22.28 5.60 7.89
C THR A 448 -21.84 5.59 6.43
N ALA A 449 -20.57 5.92 6.14
CA ALA A 449 -20.01 5.73 4.80
C ALA A 449 -19.94 4.25 4.40
N ALA A 450 -19.48 3.38 5.29
CA ALA A 450 -19.49 1.93 5.05
C ALA A 450 -20.92 1.38 4.92
N LYS A 451 -21.85 1.82 5.77
CA LYS A 451 -23.28 1.45 5.67
C LYS A 451 -23.92 1.91 4.37
N PHE A 452 -23.55 3.09 3.87
CA PHE A 452 -23.97 3.51 2.54
C PHE A 452 -23.51 2.49 1.47
N LEU A 453 -22.23 2.11 1.47
CA LEU A 453 -21.66 1.15 0.51
C LEU A 453 -22.33 -0.24 0.59
N GLU A 454 -22.68 -0.69 1.79
CA GLU A 454 -23.36 -1.98 2.02
C GLU A 454 -24.64 -2.12 1.18
N ASN A 455 -25.34 -1.02 0.87
CA ASN A 455 -26.54 -1.04 0.03
C ASN A 455 -26.27 -1.49 -1.41
N PHE A 456 -25.03 -1.46 -1.89
CA PHE A 456 -24.68 -1.73 -3.29
C PHE A 456 -23.91 -3.04 -3.47
N VAL A 457 -23.83 -3.85 -2.42
CA VAL A 457 -23.22 -5.17 -2.45
C VAL A 457 -24.30 -6.25 -2.40
N ASP A 458 -24.18 -7.31 -3.18
CA ASP A 458 -25.05 -8.48 -3.02
C ASP A 458 -24.84 -9.07 -1.61
N LYS A 459 -25.91 -9.12 -0.82
CA LYS A 459 -25.93 -9.60 0.57
C LYS A 459 -25.35 -11.01 0.77
N ASN A 460 -25.28 -11.82 -0.29
CA ASN A 460 -24.76 -13.18 -0.24
C ASN A 460 -23.24 -13.26 -0.48
N ILE A 461 -22.58 -12.13 -0.78
CA ILE A 461 -21.14 -12.06 -1.04
C ILE A 461 -20.44 -11.49 0.20
N PRO A 462 -19.49 -12.24 0.80
CA PRO A 462 -18.62 -11.69 1.84
C PRO A 462 -17.92 -10.41 1.37
N TRP A 463 -18.06 -9.34 2.13
CA TRP A 463 -17.57 -8.02 1.76
C TRP A 463 -16.86 -7.33 2.91
N ALA A 464 -15.74 -6.66 2.58
CA ALA A 464 -15.04 -5.77 3.48
C ALA A 464 -14.72 -4.44 2.80
N HIS A 465 -14.93 -3.34 3.51
CA HIS A 465 -14.48 -2.01 3.15
C HIS A 465 -13.24 -1.64 3.97
N LEU A 466 -12.22 -1.11 3.30
CA LEU A 466 -11.03 -0.53 3.88
C LEU A 466 -11.02 0.99 3.65
N ASP A 467 -11.28 1.76 4.70
CA ASP A 467 -11.07 3.20 4.66
C ASP A 467 -9.58 3.50 4.91
N ILE A 468 -8.89 3.90 3.86
CA ILE A 468 -7.44 4.15 3.83
C ILE A 468 -7.11 5.65 3.84
N ALA A 469 -8.07 6.53 4.14
CA ALA A 469 -7.89 7.99 4.12
C ALA A 469 -6.66 8.47 4.91
N GLY A 470 -6.44 7.91 6.11
CA GLY A 470 -5.28 8.22 6.93
C GLY A 470 -3.98 7.64 6.36
N PRO A 471 -3.85 6.30 6.32
CA PRO A 471 -2.56 5.67 6.06
C PRO A 471 -2.07 5.71 4.61
N ALA A 472 -2.92 6.07 3.63
CA ALA A 472 -2.47 6.29 2.25
C ALA A 472 -1.58 7.54 2.10
N SER A 473 -1.78 8.54 2.96
CA SER A 473 -1.09 9.83 2.93
C SER A 473 0.28 9.79 3.63
N ALA A 474 1.16 10.72 3.26
CA ALA A 474 2.44 10.87 3.93
C ALA A 474 2.24 11.18 5.42
N ASN A 475 3.01 10.54 6.30
CA ASN A 475 2.83 10.65 7.75
C ASN A 475 4.13 10.33 8.52
N SER A 476 4.15 10.60 9.82
CA SER A 476 5.36 10.50 10.65
C SER A 476 5.64 9.11 11.24
N LEU A 477 4.84 8.08 10.90
CA LEU A 477 4.90 6.75 11.53
C LEU A 477 6.29 6.11 11.47
N ASN A 478 6.95 6.16 10.32
CA ASN A 478 8.22 5.49 10.10
C ASN A 478 9.09 6.24 9.07
N ASN A 479 10.30 5.76 8.81
CA ASN A 479 11.26 6.42 7.93
C ASN A 479 10.85 6.44 6.46
N TYR A 480 9.91 5.59 6.05
CA TYR A 480 9.49 5.43 4.66
C TYR A 480 8.10 6.02 4.33
N THR A 481 7.39 6.58 5.31
CA THR A 481 6.08 7.24 5.11
C THR A 481 6.13 8.77 5.18
N LYS A 482 7.23 9.38 5.64
CA LYS A 482 7.31 10.83 5.96
C LYS A 482 7.13 11.83 4.83
N LYS A 483 7.40 11.45 3.57
CA LYS A 483 7.57 12.43 2.47
C LYS A 483 6.61 12.26 1.30
N TYR A 484 6.24 11.02 1.01
CA TYR A 484 5.47 10.68 -0.18
C TYR A 484 4.31 9.79 0.26
N MET A 485 3.24 9.77 -0.53
CA MET A 485 2.14 8.82 -0.32
C MET A 485 2.68 7.39 -0.27
N THR A 486 2.06 6.57 0.57
CA THR A 486 2.75 5.45 1.23
C THR A 486 2.70 4.15 0.43
N GLY A 487 1.74 4.01 -0.49
CA GLY A 487 1.39 2.73 -1.10
C GLY A 487 0.74 1.75 -0.13
N PHE A 488 0.21 2.24 1.01
CA PHE A 488 -0.47 1.43 2.02
C PHE A 488 -1.53 0.52 1.40
N GLY A 489 -1.63 -0.71 1.89
CA GLY A 489 -2.64 -1.68 1.48
C GLY A 489 -2.13 -2.68 0.45
N VAL A 490 -1.07 -2.36 -0.31
CA VAL A 490 -0.49 -3.30 -1.27
C VAL A 490 0.13 -4.52 -0.57
N ARG A 491 0.93 -4.29 0.48
CA ARG A 491 1.56 -5.39 1.23
C ARG A 491 0.52 -6.19 2.00
N LEU A 492 -0.42 -5.50 2.65
CA LEU A 492 -1.58 -6.09 3.32
C LEU A 492 -2.31 -7.09 2.41
N LEU A 493 -2.80 -6.64 1.26
CA LEU A 493 -3.62 -7.47 0.39
C LEU A 493 -2.80 -8.54 -0.34
N PHE A 494 -1.54 -8.26 -0.67
CA PHE A 494 -0.67 -9.29 -1.23
C PHE A 494 -0.45 -10.45 -0.24
N ASP A 495 -0.22 -10.16 1.05
CA ASP A 495 -0.13 -11.20 2.09
C ASP A 495 -1.45 -11.94 2.31
N TYR A 496 -2.58 -11.22 2.33
CA TYR A 496 -3.91 -11.82 2.40
C TYR A 496 -4.14 -12.82 1.24
N LEU A 497 -3.81 -12.43 0.01
CA LEU A 497 -3.93 -13.29 -1.17
C LEU A 497 -2.97 -14.49 -1.14
N LEU A 498 -1.78 -14.36 -0.54
CA LEU A 498 -0.88 -15.48 -0.31
C LEU A 498 -1.47 -16.50 0.66
N LYS A 499 -2.17 -16.06 1.72
CA LYS A 499 -2.85 -16.97 2.67
C LYS A 499 -3.95 -17.77 1.98
N LEU A 500 -4.67 -17.16 1.04
CA LEU A 500 -5.73 -17.84 0.29
C LEU A 500 -5.21 -19.00 -0.59
N GLN A 501 -3.94 -19.00 -1.00
CA GLN A 501 -3.36 -20.09 -1.80
C GLN A 501 -3.11 -21.37 -1.00
N LYS A 502 -3.08 -21.28 0.33
CA LYS A 502 -2.84 -22.43 1.21
C LYS A 502 -4.09 -23.30 1.38
N PHE A 503 -5.21 -22.90 0.80
CA PHE A 503 -6.53 -23.55 0.82
C PHE A 503 -7.09 -23.66 -0.61
#